data_AF-A0A0J9YB60-F1
#
_entry.id   AF-A0A0J9YB60-F1
#
_cell.length_a   1.000
_cell.length_b   1.000
_cell.length_c   1.000
_cell.angle_alpha   90.00
_cell.angle_beta   90.00
_cell.angle_gamma   90.00
#
_symmetry.space_group_name_H-M   'P 1'
#
loop_
_entity.id
_entity.type
_entity.pdbx_description
1 polymer ?
#
loop_
_entity_poly.entity_id
_entity_poly.type
_entity_poly.pdbx_seq_one_letter_code
_entity_poly.pdbx_strand_id
1 'polypeptide(L)'
;MVHLLKFENTHFSVFHSVVNNAGIRGNQFYDDFLLLDDYKEVWEVNTCGAIRVTQAFRSLIKKSSGRIIICCSASTLFPAPTYGPYVSSKCALQAYANIIRLSEELFEGTNWNHME
;
A
#
# COMPACT_ATOMS: atom_id res chain seq x y z
N MET A 1 -9.07 -6.84 -0.28
CA MET A 1 -8.89 -7.94 0.70
C MET A 1 -7.48 -7.80 1.28
N VAL A 2 -7.32 -7.81 2.60
CA VAL A 2 -5.99 -7.83 3.24
C VAL A 2 -5.60 -9.29 3.44
N HIS A 3 -4.46 -9.71 2.90
CA HIS A 3 -3.95 -11.06 3.10
C HIS A 3 -2.80 -11.03 4.11
N LEU A 4 -2.93 -11.85 5.16
CA LEU A 4 -1.89 -12.10 6.15
C LEU A 4 -1.37 -13.52 5.91
N LEU A 5 -0.09 -13.64 5.58
CA LEU A 5 0.54 -14.94 5.37
C LEU A 5 1.27 -15.36 6.65
N LYS A 6 0.66 -16.31 7.36
CA LYS A 6 1.30 -17.07 8.45
C LYS A 6 1.58 -18.48 7.93
N PHE A 7 2.80 -18.96 8.12
CA PHE A 7 3.15 -20.35 7.85
C PHE A 7 3.47 -21.00 9.20
N GLU A 8 2.73 -22.04 9.56
CA GLU A 8 2.97 -22.82 10.78
C GLU A 8 3.88 -23.99 10.43
N ASN A 9 5.19 -23.81 10.62
CA ASN A 9 6.10 -24.94 10.79
C ASN A 9 6.24 -25.18 12.29
N THR A 10 6.07 -26.43 12.69
CA THR A 10 6.14 -26.91 14.07
C THR A 10 7.32 -26.28 14.81
N HIS A 11 7.00 -25.49 15.85
CA HIS A 11 7.84 -24.89 16.91
C HIS A 11 7.94 -23.35 16.99
N PHE A 12 7.74 -22.54 15.93
CA PHE A 12 7.62 -21.07 16.06
C PHE A 12 6.81 -20.44 14.91
N SER A 13 5.76 -19.68 15.20
CA SER A 13 4.99 -18.95 14.16
C SER A 13 5.73 -17.68 13.73
N VAL A 14 6.27 -17.65 12.51
CA VAL A 14 6.94 -16.48 11.94
C VAL A 14 5.96 -15.67 11.06
N PHE A 15 5.94 -14.35 11.25
CA PHE A 15 5.11 -13.44 10.44
C PHE A 15 5.87 -13.00 9.18
N HIS A 16 5.61 -13.64 8.04
CA HIS A 16 6.44 -13.43 6.84
C HIS A 16 6.13 -12.13 6.11
N SER A 17 4.85 -11.78 5.98
CA SER A 17 4.49 -10.61 5.18
C SER A 17 3.08 -10.11 5.46
N VAL A 18 2.89 -8.84 5.09
CA VAL A 18 1.58 -8.20 4.97
C VAL A 18 1.37 -7.73 3.54
N VAL A 19 0.21 -8.04 2.97
CA VAL A 19 -0.15 -7.66 1.60
C VAL A 19 -1.31 -6.68 1.62
N ASN A 20 -1.02 -5.42 1.29
CA ASN A 20 -2.00 -4.35 1.13
C ASN A 20 -2.59 -4.39 -0.29
N ASN A 21 -3.68 -5.15 -0.46
CA ASN A 21 -4.43 -5.29 -1.72
C ASN A 21 -5.92 -4.94 -1.57
N ALA A 22 -6.23 -3.91 -0.79
CA ALA A 22 -7.57 -3.36 -0.72
C ALA A 22 -7.65 -2.12 -1.62
N GLY A 23 -8.74 -1.99 -2.36
CA GLY A 23 -9.05 -0.73 -3.02
C GLY A 23 -10.43 -0.70 -3.68
N ILE A 24 -10.98 0.50 -3.80
CA ILE A 24 -12.21 0.83 -4.52
C ILE A 24 -11.91 1.87 -5.60
N ARG A 25 -12.74 1.90 -6.65
CA ARG A 25 -12.63 2.91 -7.72
C ARG A 25 -13.30 4.24 -7.36
N GLY A 26 -14.42 4.17 -6.65
CA GLY A 26 -15.31 5.33 -6.43
C GLY A 26 -16.02 5.77 -7.71
N ASN A 27 -16.60 6.96 -7.66
CA ASN A 27 -17.31 7.57 -8.78
C ASN A 27 -16.36 7.92 -9.93
N GLN A 28 -16.82 7.68 -11.17
CA GLN A 28 -16.02 7.83 -12.39
C GLN A 28 -16.61 8.90 -13.30
N PHE A 29 -16.44 10.16 -12.90
CA PHE A 29 -16.90 11.32 -13.66
C PHE A 29 -15.75 12.28 -13.96
N TYR A 30 -15.96 13.21 -14.90
CA TYR A 30 -15.07 14.35 -15.05
C TYR A 30 -15.07 15.18 -13.76
N ASP A 31 -13.97 15.90 -13.52
CA ASP A 31 -13.75 16.61 -12.26
C ASP A 31 -14.86 17.61 -11.93
N ASP A 32 -15.43 18.27 -12.95
CA ASP A 32 -16.57 19.20 -12.81
C ASP A 32 -17.83 18.58 -12.16
N PHE A 33 -17.93 17.25 -12.15
CA PHE A 33 -19.05 16.50 -11.57
C PHE A 33 -18.69 15.74 -10.29
N LEU A 34 -17.44 15.87 -9.81
CA LEU A 34 -16.98 15.23 -8.59
C LEU A 34 -16.97 16.22 -7.43
N LEU A 35 -17.29 15.72 -6.25
CA LEU A 35 -17.16 16.43 -5.00
C LEU A 35 -15.88 15.96 -4.29
N LEU A 36 -15.35 16.79 -3.40
CA LEU A 36 -14.19 16.42 -2.59
C LEU A 36 -14.42 15.12 -1.79
N ASP A 37 -15.65 14.85 -1.38
CA ASP A 37 -15.98 13.65 -0.61
C ASP A 37 -15.86 12.37 -1.45
N ASP A 38 -16.06 12.42 -2.78
CA ASP A 38 -15.78 11.30 -3.70
C ASP A 38 -14.29 10.91 -3.67
N TYR A 39 -13.41 11.91 -3.55
CA TYR A 39 -11.98 11.68 -3.40
C TYR A 39 -11.66 11.09 -2.03
N LYS A 40 -12.20 11.67 -0.95
CA LYS A 40 -11.94 11.21 0.42
C LYS A 40 -12.38 9.76 0.63
N GLU A 41 -13.55 9.37 0.14
CA GLU A 41 -14.04 8.00 0.27
C GLU A 41 -13.02 7.00 -0.32
N VAL A 42 -12.54 7.27 -1.52
CA VAL A 42 -11.56 6.42 -2.21
C VAL A 42 -10.21 6.45 -1.51
N TRP A 43 -9.75 7.62 -1.05
CA TRP A 43 -8.48 7.78 -0.34
C TRP A 43 -8.49 7.06 1.01
N GLU A 44 -9.62 7.09 1.72
CA GLU A 44 -9.76 6.43 3.01
C GLU A 44 -9.53 4.92 2.91
N VAL A 45 -10.00 4.29 1.83
CA VAL A 45 -9.79 2.86 1.58
C VAL A 45 -8.41 2.60 0.97
N ASN A 46 -8.10 3.25 -0.15
CA ASN A 46 -6.95 2.90 -0.98
C ASN A 46 -5.62 3.34 -0.36
N THR A 47 -5.61 4.46 0.37
CA THR A 47 -4.40 5.07 0.92
C THR A 47 -4.36 4.88 2.44
N CYS A 48 -5.31 5.49 3.16
CA CYS A 48 -5.32 5.48 4.61
C CYS A 48 -5.48 4.05 5.17
N GLY A 49 -6.29 3.21 4.51
CA GLY A 49 -6.43 1.80 4.86
C GLY A 49 -5.11 1.03 4.83
N ALA A 50 -4.33 1.18 3.75
CA ALA A 50 -3.04 0.53 3.62
C ALA A 50 -2.01 1.08 4.63
N ILE A 51 -2.02 2.38 4.90
CA ILE A 51 -1.16 3.01 5.94
C ILE A 51 -1.49 2.44 7.32
N ARG A 52 -2.78 2.40 7.71
CA ARG A 52 -3.22 1.86 9.00
C ARG A 52 -2.79 0.41 9.20
N VAL A 53 -2.99 -0.44 8.19
CA VAL A 53 -2.55 -1.85 8.22
C VAL A 53 -1.03 -1.92 8.35
N THR A 54 -0.29 -1.16 7.55
CA THR A 54 1.17 -1.16 7.58
C THR A 54 1.71 -0.75 8.95
N GLN A 55 1.15 0.30 9.55
CA GLN A 55 1.51 0.75 10.90
C GLN A 55 1.18 -0.30 11.97
N ALA A 56 0.01 -0.95 11.89
CA ALA A 56 -0.42 -1.96 12.85
C ALA A 56 0.49 -3.20 12.87
N PHE A 57 1.02 -3.61 11.71
CA PHE A 57 1.89 -4.79 11.59
C PHE A 57 3.39 -4.47 11.60
N ARG A 58 3.78 -3.19 11.68
CA ARG A 58 5.18 -2.75 11.57
C ARG A 58 6.11 -3.43 12.58
N SER A 59 5.69 -3.55 13.84
CA SER A 59 6.52 -4.17 14.89
C SER A 59 6.72 -5.67 14.66
N LEU A 60 5.70 -6.37 14.15
CA LEU A 60 5.77 -7.79 13.84
C LEU A 60 6.68 -8.04 12.64
N ILE A 61 6.51 -7.27 11.56
CA ILE A 61 7.36 -7.32 10.37
C ILE A 61 8.84 -7.13 10.75
N LYS A 62 9.15 -6.13 11.59
CA LYS A 62 10.54 -5.86 12.02
C LYS A 62 11.12 -7.01 12.84
N LYS A 63 10.34 -7.60 13.75
CA LYS A 63 10.79 -8.73 14.59
C LYS A 63 11.04 -10.00 13.77
N SER A 64 10.29 -10.20 12.69
CA SER A 64 10.38 -11.39 11.85
C SER A 64 11.26 -11.18 10.61
N SER A 65 11.83 -9.99 10.39
CA SER A 65 12.45 -9.59 9.12
C SER A 65 11.53 -9.90 7.92
N GLY A 66 10.23 -9.66 8.11
CA GLY A 66 9.19 -9.88 7.12
C GLY A 66 9.14 -8.79 6.06
N ARG A 67 8.15 -8.87 5.16
CA ARG A 67 8.00 -7.95 4.02
C ARG A 67 6.64 -7.26 3.99
N ILE A 68 6.63 -5.98 3.62
CA ILE A 68 5.41 -5.24 3.32
C ILE A 68 5.25 -5.18 1.80
N ILE A 69 4.15 -5.69 1.28
CA ILE A 69 3.82 -5.67 -0.16
C ILE A 69 2.62 -4.74 -0.34
N ILE A 70 2.74 -3.73 -1.20
CA ILE A 70 1.70 -2.75 -1.49
C ILE A 70 1.29 -2.84 -2.95
N CYS A 71 0.02 -3.13 -3.21
CA CYS A 71 -0.53 -3.20 -4.56
C CYS A 71 -0.97 -1.81 -5.04
N CYS A 72 -0.09 -1.16 -5.80
CA CYS A 72 -0.39 0.07 -6.54
C CYS A 72 -1.12 -0.24 -7.86
N SER A 73 -1.11 0.69 -8.82
CA SER A 73 -1.83 0.55 -10.09
C SER A 73 -1.00 1.10 -11.24
N ALA A 74 -1.01 0.47 -12.40
CA ALA A 74 -0.37 1.02 -13.61
C ALA A 74 -0.95 2.39 -14.01
N SER A 75 -2.17 2.70 -13.55
CA SER A 75 -2.82 4.00 -13.75
C SER A 75 -2.09 5.16 -13.06
N THR A 76 -1.11 4.90 -12.18
CA THR A 76 -0.23 5.94 -11.63
C THR A 76 0.76 6.46 -12.66
N LEU A 77 1.09 5.66 -13.68
CA LEU A 77 1.94 6.06 -14.82
C LEU A 77 1.10 6.54 -16.00
N PHE A 78 -0.09 5.96 -16.17
CA PHE A 78 -0.99 6.25 -17.29
C PHE A 78 -2.37 6.70 -16.76
N PRO A 79 -2.52 7.96 -16.32
CA PRO A 79 -3.81 8.46 -15.86
C PRO A 79 -4.81 8.53 -17.01
N ALA A 80 -6.06 8.17 -16.74
CA ALA A 80 -7.16 8.26 -17.69
C ALA A 80 -8.17 9.34 -17.24
N PRO A 81 -8.84 10.05 -18.18
CA PRO A 81 -9.97 10.91 -17.86
C PRO A 81 -11.02 10.12 -17.06
N THR A 82 -11.70 10.80 -16.12
CA THR A 82 -12.73 10.26 -15.21
C THR A 82 -12.26 9.38 -14.05
N TYR A 83 -10.95 9.13 -13.90
CA TYR A 83 -10.41 8.27 -12.83
C TYR A 83 -9.78 9.08 -11.68
N GLY A 84 -10.13 10.36 -11.51
CA GLY A 84 -9.53 11.28 -10.54
C GLY A 84 -9.38 10.70 -9.13
N PRO A 85 -10.48 10.28 -8.47
CA PRO A 85 -10.44 9.72 -7.11
C PRO A 85 -9.54 8.48 -7.00
N TYR A 86 -9.70 7.53 -7.93
CA TYR A 86 -8.91 6.29 -7.94
C TYR A 86 -7.42 6.54 -8.19
N VAL A 87 -7.07 7.26 -9.26
CA VAL A 87 -5.68 7.46 -9.68
C VAL A 87 -4.93 8.27 -8.63
N SER A 88 -5.51 9.37 -8.14
CA SER A 88 -4.90 10.19 -7.09
C SER A 88 -4.63 9.37 -5.82
N SER A 89 -5.57 8.51 -5.41
CA SER A 89 -5.37 7.64 -4.25
C SER A 89 -4.22 6.64 -4.45
N LYS A 90 -4.11 6.03 -5.63
CA LYS A 90 -3.04 5.08 -5.95
C LYS A 90 -1.69 5.77 -6.12
N CYS A 91 -1.65 7.02 -6.60
CA CYS A 91 -0.43 7.84 -6.61
C CYS A 91 0.04 8.15 -5.18
N ALA A 92 -0.88 8.54 -4.29
CA ALA A 92 -0.56 8.77 -2.88
C ALA A 92 -0.03 7.49 -2.20
N LEU A 93 -0.67 6.34 -2.48
CA LEU A 93 -0.21 5.03 -2.00
C LEU A 93 1.18 4.67 -2.53
N GLN A 94 1.47 4.94 -3.81
CA GLN A 94 2.79 4.71 -4.42
C GLN A 94 3.87 5.58 -3.77
N ALA A 95 3.57 6.86 -3.51
CA ALA A 95 4.48 7.76 -2.81
C ALA A 95 4.77 7.24 -1.39
N TYR A 96 3.73 6.81 -0.66
CA TYR A 96 3.88 6.20 0.65
C TYR A 96 4.77 4.94 0.59
N ALA A 97 4.54 4.04 -0.35
CA ALA A 97 5.35 2.84 -0.54
C ALA A 97 6.84 3.17 -0.78
N ASN A 98 7.12 4.19 -1.59
CA ASN A 98 8.49 4.63 -1.87
C ASN A 98 9.16 5.22 -0.62
N ILE A 99 8.44 6.04 0.15
CA ILE A 99 8.94 6.64 1.39
C ILE A 99 9.28 5.56 2.42
N ILE A 100 8.36 4.62 2.66
CA ILE A 100 8.62 3.59 3.67
C ILE A 100 9.76 2.66 3.26
N ARG A 101 9.89 2.37 1.96
CA ARG A 101 11.03 1.59 1.43
C ARG A 101 12.35 2.26 1.79
N LEU A 102 12.50 3.55 1.49
CA LEU A 102 13.70 4.32 1.85
C LEU A 102 13.91 4.40 3.37
N SER A 103 12.82 4.57 4.13
CA SER A 103 12.92 4.68 5.59
C SER A 103 13.36 3.38 6.25
N GLU A 104 12.89 2.23 5.75
CA GLU A 104 13.29 0.90 6.26
C GLU A 104 14.69 0.52 5.77
N GLU A 105 15.12 0.95 4.57
CA GLU A 105 16.54 0.89 4.14
C GLU A 105 17.46 1.68 5.10
N LEU A 106 17.00 2.82 5.60
CA LEU A 106 17.70 3.60 6.64
C LEU A 106 17.77 2.87 8.00
N PHE A 107 16.84 1.94 8.28
CA PHE A 107 16.86 1.12 9.49
C PHE A 107 17.68 -0.17 9.33
N GLU A 108 17.83 -0.67 8.10
CA GLU A 108 18.53 -1.91 7.76
C GLU A 108 19.86 -1.65 7.02
N GLY A 109 20.67 -0.68 7.46
CA GLY A 109 21.99 -0.45 6.89
C GLY A 109 22.72 -1.78 6.66
N THR A 110 22.83 -2.18 5.39
CA THR A 110 23.46 -3.37 4.76
C THR A 110 22.52 -4.33 3.99
N ASN A 111 22.75 -4.35 2.67
CA ASN A 111 22.28 -5.30 1.65
C ASN A 111 20.77 -5.23 1.37
N TRP A 112 20.32 -4.97 0.15
CA TRP A 112 20.36 -5.95 -0.92
C TRP A 112 20.09 -5.35 -2.31
N ASN A 113 20.64 -6.07 -3.30
CA ASN A 113 20.78 -5.71 -4.70
C ASN A 113 19.48 -5.48 -5.47
N HIS A 114 19.58 -4.52 -6.40
CA HIS A 114 18.75 -4.31 -7.57
C HIS A 114 18.16 -5.60 -8.14
N MET A 115 16.83 -5.60 -8.33
CA MET A 115 16.23 -6.25 -9.49
C MET A 115 15.12 -5.32 -10.00
N GLU A 116 15.40 -4.74 -11.17
CA GLU A 116 14.38 -4.36 -12.16
C GLU A 116 13.57 -5.59 -12.59
#